data_AF-A0A6G8CVQ5-F1
#
_entry.id   AF-A0A6G8CVQ5-F1
#
_cell.length_a   1.000
_cell.length_b   1.000
_cell.length_c   1.000
_cell.angle_alpha   90.00
_cell.angle_beta   90.00
_cell.angle_gamma   90.00
#
_symmetry.space_group_name_H-M   'P 1'
#
loop_
_entity.id
_entity.type
_entity.pdbx_description
1 polymer ?
#
loop_
_entity_poly.entity_id
_entity_poly.type
_entity_poly.pdbx_seq_one_letter_code
_entity_poly.pdbx_strand_id
1 'polypeptide(L)'
;MPTPKLTSHPTGSHLVLLALCTVLALSRGISLVGDAQAADLASSPTHSPEQVYQMALEARTERDYPAMLRLLREAGDAGEVRAQELLASVLLVGPGLYGNAVTTDPCEASRWAHRAAMQGSEVGKHQRVLLNGMRDVTGGCAAV
;
A
#
# COMPACT_ATOMS: atom_id res chain seq x y z
N MET A 1 -62.44 43.59 25.45
CA MET A 1 -61.32 43.60 26.42
C MET A 1 -61.37 42.30 27.22
N PRO A 2 -60.28 41.71 27.72
CA PRO A 2 -58.85 41.76 27.36
C PRO A 2 -58.27 40.36 27.00
N THR A 3 -57.03 40.31 26.52
CA THR A 3 -56.22 39.07 26.39
C THR A 3 -55.64 38.64 27.74
N PRO A 4 -55.13 37.40 27.85
CA PRO A 4 -53.77 37.29 28.38
C PRO A 4 -52.81 36.37 27.57
N LYS A 5 -51.55 36.82 27.56
CA LYS A 5 -50.31 36.14 27.12
C LYS A 5 -49.85 35.09 28.15
N LEU A 6 -48.95 34.17 27.76
CA LEU A 6 -47.68 33.77 28.45
C LEU A 6 -47.13 32.47 27.80
N THR A 7 -46.14 32.55 26.90
CA THR A 7 -44.68 32.39 27.10
C THR A 7 -44.13 30.94 27.08
N SER A 8 -43.41 30.67 25.98
CA SER A 8 -42.23 29.83 25.70
C SER A 8 -41.44 29.02 26.78
N HIS A 9 -41.08 27.78 26.37
CA HIS A 9 -39.79 27.05 26.53
C HIS A 9 -39.44 26.43 27.93
N PRO A 10 -38.44 25.51 28.06
CA PRO A 10 -38.38 24.12 27.57
C PRO A 10 -37.76 23.15 28.62
N THR A 11 -38.38 22.03 29.01
CA THR A 11 -37.74 21.10 29.98
C THR A 11 -37.88 19.64 29.58
N GLY A 12 -37.23 19.27 28.47
CA GLY A 12 -36.97 17.87 28.07
C GLY A 12 -35.49 17.49 28.08
N SER A 13 -34.58 18.47 28.29
CA SER A 13 -33.12 18.28 28.23
C SER A 13 -32.50 17.67 29.49
N HIS A 14 -33.29 17.45 30.55
CA HIS A 14 -32.79 16.90 31.81
C HIS A 14 -32.78 15.37 31.87
N LEU A 15 -33.59 14.68 31.05
CA LEU A 15 -33.62 13.22 31.03
C LEU A 15 -32.42 12.60 30.29
N VAL A 16 -31.88 13.29 29.29
CA VAL A 16 -30.72 12.80 28.53
C VAL A 16 -29.40 12.99 29.30
N LEU A 17 -29.28 14.05 30.11
CA LEU A 17 -28.07 14.29 30.92
C LEU A 17 -27.92 13.32 32.10
N LEU A 18 -29.02 12.85 32.69
CA LEU A 18 -28.94 11.88 33.79
C LEU A 18 -28.52 10.47 33.34
N ALA A 19 -28.81 10.10 32.08
CA ALA A 19 -28.32 8.86 31.49
C ALA A 19 -26.81 8.91 31.15
N LEU A 20 -26.25 10.09 30.91
CA LEU A 20 -24.81 10.26 30.64
C LEU A 20 -23.96 10.22 31.94
N CYS A 21 -24.53 10.62 33.08
CA CYS A 21 -23.79 10.69 34.35
C CYS A 21 -23.63 9.35 35.08
N THR A 22 -24.54 8.39 34.92
CA THR A 22 -24.42 7.08 35.59
C THR A 22 -23.38 6.17 34.92
N VAL A 23 -23.14 6.34 33.62
CA VAL A 23 -22.09 5.59 32.89
C VAL A 23 -20.68 6.02 33.33
N LEU A 24 -20.50 7.27 33.76
CA LEU A 24 -19.19 7.80 34.19
C LEU A 24 -18.83 7.51 35.65
N ALA A 25 -19.76 7.01 36.46
CA ALA A 25 -19.56 6.78 37.90
C ALA A 25 -19.23 5.33 38.29
N LEU A 26 -19.31 4.37 37.36
CA LEU A 26 -18.98 2.95 37.60
C LEU A 26 -17.55 2.56 37.18
N SER A 27 -16.76 3.47 36.62
CA SER A 27 -15.40 3.17 36.12
C SER A 27 -14.26 3.50 37.09
N ARG A 28 -14.55 3.97 38.32
CA ARG A 28 -13.54 4.23 39.36
C ARG A 28 -13.38 3.06 40.34
N GLY A 29 -13.04 1.87 39.84
CA GLY A 29 -12.97 0.70 40.72
C GLY A 29 -12.33 -0.56 40.17
N ILE A 30 -11.29 -0.47 39.33
CA ILE A 30 -10.46 -1.64 38.99
C ILE A 30 -9.01 -1.30 39.28
N SER A 31 -8.53 -1.85 40.39
CA SER A 31 -7.13 -1.86 40.80
C SER A 31 -6.29 -2.71 39.86
N LEU A 32 -5.04 -2.26 39.72
CA LEU A 32 -3.87 -2.86 39.07
C LEU A 32 -3.88 -4.39 39.02
N VAL A 33 -4.19 -4.94 37.84
CA VAL A 33 -3.45 -6.07 37.28
C VAL A 33 -2.73 -5.50 36.08
N GLY A 34 -1.41 -5.69 36.03
CA GLY A 34 -0.60 -5.26 34.91
C GLY A 34 -1.07 -5.97 33.64
N ASP A 35 -1.83 -5.27 32.81
CA ASP A 35 -1.87 -5.57 31.39
C ASP A 35 -0.48 -5.26 30.85
N ALA A 36 0.29 -6.33 30.67
CA ALA A 36 1.50 -6.31 29.87
C ALA A 36 1.18 -5.57 28.58
N GLN A 37 1.81 -4.39 28.42
CA GLN A 37 1.77 -3.61 27.21
C GLN A 37 1.90 -4.55 26.01
N ALA A 38 0.96 -4.49 25.07
CA ALA A 38 1.04 -3.50 24.01
C ALA A 38 2.44 -3.52 23.34
N ALA A 39 2.85 -4.71 22.88
CA ALA A 39 4.01 -4.89 22.01
C ALA A 39 3.63 -5.43 20.62
N ASP A 40 2.38 -5.86 20.39
CA ASP A 40 2.02 -6.60 19.17
C ASP A 40 1.28 -5.78 18.10
N LEU A 41 1.01 -4.49 18.34
CA LEU A 41 0.45 -3.59 17.32
C LEU A 41 1.52 -2.86 16.49
N ALA A 42 2.81 -3.07 16.77
CA ALA A 42 3.91 -2.40 16.09
C ALA A 42 4.38 -3.09 14.80
N SER A 43 3.79 -4.23 14.43
CA SER A 43 4.36 -5.10 13.37
C SER A 43 3.37 -5.53 12.30
N SER A 44 2.18 -4.91 12.23
CA SER A 44 1.36 -5.07 11.03
C SER A 44 2.02 -4.27 9.90
N PRO A 45 2.36 -4.88 8.75
CA PRO A 45 2.87 -4.12 7.61
C PRO A 45 1.84 -3.03 7.29
N THR A 46 2.28 -1.77 7.31
CA THR A 46 1.40 -0.60 7.23
C THR A 46 0.57 -0.59 5.94
N HIS A 47 1.04 -1.29 4.90
CA HIS A 47 0.32 -1.55 3.67
C HIS A 47 0.63 -2.98 3.19
N SER A 48 -0.35 -3.67 2.62
CA SER A 48 -0.13 -4.95 1.94
C SER A 48 0.70 -4.76 0.66
N PRO A 49 1.37 -5.80 0.14
CA PRO A 49 2.14 -5.70 -1.11
C PRO A 49 1.30 -5.17 -2.28
N GLU A 50 0.03 -5.57 -2.33
CA GLU A 50 -0.92 -5.08 -3.32
C GLU A 50 -1.22 -3.58 -3.14
N GLN A 51 -1.40 -3.11 -1.92
CA GLN A 51 -1.61 -1.67 -1.67
C GLN A 51 -0.38 -0.85 -2.08
N VAL A 52 0.82 -1.36 -1.83
CA VAL A 52 2.06 -0.72 -2.29
C VAL A 52 2.14 -0.70 -3.82
N TYR A 53 1.70 -1.77 -4.49
CA TYR A 53 1.59 -1.78 -5.95
C TYR A 53 0.60 -0.74 -6.46
N GLN A 54 -0.56 -0.57 -5.82
CA GLN A 54 -1.52 0.48 -6.20
C GLN A 54 -0.91 1.89 -6.06
N MET A 55 -0.20 2.17 -4.96
CA MET A 55 0.53 3.44 -4.81
C MET A 55 1.58 3.64 -5.93
N ALA A 56 2.22 2.57 -6.42
CA ALA A 56 3.13 2.68 -7.56
C ALA A 56 2.40 3.09 -8.86
N LEU A 57 1.17 2.62 -9.06
CA LEU A 57 0.33 3.00 -10.20
C LEU A 57 -0.16 4.45 -10.10
N GLU A 58 -0.44 4.93 -8.88
CA GLU A 58 -0.74 6.33 -8.60
C GLU A 58 0.46 7.21 -8.95
N ALA A 59 1.65 6.89 -8.41
CA ALA A 59 2.89 7.60 -8.72
C ALA A 59 3.18 7.63 -10.24
N ARG A 60 2.91 6.54 -10.96
CA ARG A 60 3.03 6.50 -12.43
C ARG A 60 2.08 7.48 -13.11
N THR A 61 0.85 7.60 -12.62
CA THR A 61 -0.17 8.51 -13.15
C THR A 61 0.21 9.97 -12.92
N GLU A 62 0.79 10.26 -11.77
CA GLU A 62 1.35 11.57 -11.41
C GLU A 62 2.68 11.89 -12.11
N ARG A 63 3.24 10.92 -12.86
CA ARG A 63 4.55 10.97 -13.51
C ARG A 63 5.72 11.08 -12.53
N ASP A 64 5.52 10.68 -11.28
CA ASP A 64 6.60 10.45 -10.32
C ASP A 64 7.21 9.06 -10.55
N TYR A 65 8.00 8.96 -11.62
CA TYR A 65 8.66 7.71 -12.00
C TYR A 65 9.69 7.21 -10.98
N PRO A 66 10.46 8.08 -10.28
CA PRO A 66 11.28 7.65 -9.16
C PRO A 66 10.48 6.97 -8.03
N ALA A 67 9.35 7.56 -7.61
CA ALA A 67 8.49 6.94 -6.60
C ALA A 67 7.86 5.64 -7.11
N MET A 68 7.36 5.61 -8.35
CA MET A 68 6.86 4.40 -8.99
C MET A 68 7.89 3.26 -8.92
N LEU A 69 9.14 3.51 -9.36
CA LEU A 69 10.20 2.50 -9.35
C LEU A 69 10.55 2.00 -7.95
N ARG A 70 10.54 2.88 -6.95
CA ARG A 70 10.76 2.50 -5.54
C ARG A 70 9.64 1.60 -5.03
N LEU A 71 8.39 2.00 -5.23
CA LEU A 71 7.21 1.27 -4.77
C LEU A 71 7.05 -0.07 -5.49
N LEU A 72 7.39 -0.17 -6.78
CA LEU A 72 7.40 -1.44 -7.50
C LEU A 72 8.43 -2.43 -6.94
N ARG A 73 9.63 -1.96 -6.57
CA ARG A 73 10.63 -2.81 -5.91
C ARG A 73 10.13 -3.30 -4.56
N GLU A 74 9.58 -2.40 -3.76
CA GLU A 74 9.02 -2.71 -2.43
C GLU A 74 7.90 -3.76 -2.51
N ALA A 75 6.88 -3.54 -3.34
CA ALA A 75 5.80 -4.50 -3.56
C ALA A 75 6.32 -5.82 -4.15
N GLY A 76 7.25 -5.76 -5.11
CA GLY A 76 7.82 -6.93 -5.76
C GLY A 76 8.67 -7.77 -4.81
N ASP A 77 9.47 -7.16 -3.94
CA ASP A 77 10.24 -7.84 -2.90
C ASP A 77 9.32 -8.51 -1.86
N ALA A 78 8.16 -7.91 -1.59
CA ALA A 78 7.12 -8.49 -0.75
C ALA A 78 6.24 -9.54 -1.46
N GLY A 79 6.54 -9.87 -2.73
CA GLY A 79 5.92 -10.97 -3.47
C GLY A 79 4.81 -10.60 -4.44
N GLU A 80 4.43 -9.33 -4.56
CA GLU A 80 3.35 -8.91 -5.48
C GLU A 80 3.75 -9.17 -6.94
N VAL A 81 3.14 -10.18 -7.55
CA VAL A 81 3.48 -10.67 -8.89
C VAL A 81 3.34 -9.57 -9.94
N ARG A 82 2.29 -8.74 -9.85
CA ARG A 82 2.07 -7.63 -10.80
C ARG A 82 3.13 -6.55 -10.70
N ALA A 83 3.67 -6.31 -9.50
CA ALA A 83 4.77 -5.38 -9.32
C ALA A 83 6.05 -5.90 -9.99
N GLN A 84 6.34 -7.19 -9.83
CA GLN A 84 7.50 -7.84 -10.47
C GLN A 84 7.38 -7.81 -12.01
N GLU A 85 6.20 -8.11 -12.56
CA GLU A 85 5.92 -8.05 -14.00
C GLU A 85 6.06 -6.63 -14.56
N LEU A 86 5.48 -5.64 -13.88
CA LEU A 86 5.53 -4.25 -14.31
C LEU A 86 6.97 -3.73 -14.24
N LEU A 87 7.68 -4.01 -13.15
CA LEU A 87 9.07 -3.58 -12.98
C LEU A 87 9.99 -4.18 -14.04
N ALA A 88 9.81 -5.47 -14.39
CA ALA A 88 10.54 -6.09 -15.48
C ALA A 88 10.29 -5.38 -16.82
N SER A 89 9.05 -4.99 -17.11
CA SER A 89 8.70 -4.26 -18.33
C SER A 89 9.30 -2.85 -18.34
N VAL A 90 9.17 -2.12 -17.22
CA VAL A 90 9.67 -0.76 -17.06
C VAL A 90 11.19 -0.72 -17.23
N LEU A 91 11.92 -1.70 -16.68
CA LEU A 91 13.37 -1.78 -16.82
C LEU A 91 13.82 -2.31 -18.19
N LEU A 92 12.91 -2.87 -18.98
CA LEU A 92 13.21 -3.35 -20.34
C LEU A 92 12.99 -2.26 -21.40
N VAL A 93 11.89 -1.52 -21.31
CA VAL A 93 11.45 -0.54 -22.33
C VAL A 93 11.26 0.88 -21.79
N GLY A 94 11.73 1.14 -20.57
CA GLY A 94 11.52 2.37 -19.82
C GLY A 94 11.72 3.68 -20.60
N PRO A 95 12.85 3.86 -21.31
CA PRO A 95 13.08 5.09 -22.07
C PRO A 95 12.04 5.39 -23.13
N GLY A 96 11.45 4.34 -23.75
CA GLY A 96 10.41 4.50 -24.76
C GLY A 96 9.05 4.93 -24.19
N LEU A 97 8.81 4.69 -22.89
CA LEU A 97 7.54 5.00 -22.21
C LEU A 97 7.64 6.24 -21.31
N TYR A 98 8.81 6.48 -20.74
CA TYR A 98 9.01 7.48 -19.67
C TYR A 98 10.14 8.48 -20.00
N GLY A 99 10.76 8.37 -21.18
CA GLY A 99 11.91 9.20 -21.57
C GLY A 99 13.10 8.96 -20.64
N ASN A 100 13.90 10.01 -20.41
CA ASN A 100 15.13 9.91 -19.61
C ASN A 100 14.90 9.65 -18.12
N ALA A 101 13.64 9.65 -17.65
CA ALA A 101 13.31 9.45 -16.24
C ALA A 101 13.41 7.98 -15.80
N VAL A 102 13.40 7.04 -16.76
CA VAL A 102 13.59 5.61 -16.49
C VAL A 102 14.63 5.05 -17.44
N THR A 103 15.75 4.60 -16.88
CA THR A 103 16.79 3.89 -17.64
C THR A 103 16.46 2.41 -17.76
N THR A 104 16.93 1.78 -18.83
CA THR A 104 16.84 0.32 -18.93
C THR A 104 17.87 -0.35 -18.02
N ASP A 105 17.49 -1.48 -17.44
CA ASP A 105 18.37 -2.44 -16.78
C ASP A 105 17.85 -3.86 -17.08
N PRO A 106 18.28 -4.46 -18.20
CA PRO A 106 17.89 -5.82 -18.57
C PRO A 106 18.30 -6.88 -17.53
N CYS A 107 19.36 -6.63 -16.76
CA CYS A 107 19.83 -7.56 -15.75
C CYS A 107 18.86 -7.60 -14.56
N GLU A 108 18.46 -6.43 -14.08
CA GLU A 108 17.44 -6.32 -13.05
C GLU A 108 16.08 -6.80 -13.56
N ALA A 109 15.67 -6.43 -14.78
CA ALA A 109 14.44 -6.92 -15.39
C ALA A 109 14.38 -8.46 -15.43
N SER A 110 15.50 -9.12 -15.77
CA SER A 110 15.60 -10.60 -15.78
C SER A 110 15.35 -11.21 -14.41
N ARG A 111 15.85 -10.59 -13.33
CA ARG A 111 15.59 -11.06 -11.96
C ARG A 111 14.12 -10.93 -11.59
N TRP A 112 13.48 -9.82 -11.93
CA TRP A 112 12.06 -9.62 -11.65
C TRP A 112 11.15 -10.55 -12.45
N ALA A 113 11.40 -10.71 -13.75
CA ALA A 113 10.69 -11.66 -14.60
C ALA A 113 10.89 -13.11 -14.11
N HIS A 114 12.09 -13.45 -13.62
CA HIS A 114 12.36 -14.74 -12.97
C HIS A 114 11.46 -14.97 -11.76
N ARG A 115 11.40 -14.01 -10.84
CA ARG A 115 10.55 -14.10 -9.64
C ARG A 115 9.07 -14.26 -10.01
N ALA A 116 8.56 -13.47 -10.95
CA ALA A 116 7.17 -13.56 -11.40
C ALA A 116 6.87 -14.96 -11.99
N ALA A 117 7.76 -15.49 -12.83
CA ALA A 117 7.60 -16.81 -13.43
C ALA A 117 7.62 -17.95 -12.38
N MET A 118 8.46 -17.82 -11.35
CA MET A 118 8.52 -18.79 -10.25
C MET A 118 7.22 -18.83 -9.44
N GLN A 119 6.48 -17.73 -9.40
CA GLN A 119 5.14 -17.64 -8.80
C GLN A 119 4.03 -18.09 -9.76
N GLY A 120 4.36 -18.58 -10.96
CA GLY A 120 3.40 -19.09 -11.93
C GLY A 120 2.89 -18.07 -12.96
N SER A 121 3.42 -16.85 -12.98
CA SER A 121 3.03 -15.84 -13.97
C SER A 121 3.43 -16.24 -15.40
N GLU A 122 2.44 -16.31 -16.30
CA GLU A 122 2.69 -16.46 -17.74
C GLU A 122 3.34 -15.21 -18.35
N VAL A 123 3.02 -14.01 -17.83
CA VAL A 123 3.68 -12.77 -18.24
C VAL A 123 5.16 -12.81 -17.86
N GLY A 124 5.48 -13.20 -16.62
CA GLY A 124 6.85 -13.39 -16.16
C GLY A 124 7.60 -14.42 -17.00
N LYS A 125 6.98 -15.57 -17.31
CA LYS A 125 7.57 -16.58 -18.21
C LYS A 125 7.86 -16.00 -19.60
N HIS A 126 6.92 -15.28 -20.18
CA HIS A 126 7.11 -14.64 -21.49
C HIS A 126 8.23 -13.58 -21.45
N GLN A 127 8.24 -12.71 -20.44
CA GLN A 127 9.29 -11.71 -20.24
C GLN A 127 10.67 -12.36 -20.12
N ARG A 128 10.79 -13.47 -19.37
CA ARG A 128 12.06 -14.21 -19.27
C ARG A 128 12.54 -14.73 -20.62
N VAL A 129 11.65 -15.25 -21.45
CA VAL A 129 12.01 -15.73 -22.80
C VAL A 129 12.60 -14.57 -23.63
N LEU A 130 11.94 -13.40 -23.61
CA LEU A 130 12.44 -12.20 -24.28
C LEU A 130 13.81 -11.78 -23.74
N LEU A 131 13.96 -11.72 -22.41
CA LEU A 131 15.20 -11.30 -21.73
C LEU A 131 16.37 -12.28 -21.97
N ASN A 132 16.10 -13.59 -22.05
CA ASN A 132 17.11 -14.58 -22.40
C ASN A 132 17.62 -14.37 -23.83
N GLY A 133 16.74 -14.10 -24.79
CA GLY A 133 17.14 -13.80 -26.17
C GLY A 133 18.02 -12.54 -26.30
N MET A 134 17.91 -11.59 -25.37
CA MET A 134 18.75 -10.38 -25.37
C MET A 134 20.13 -10.59 -24.72
N ARG A 135 20.29 -11.56 -23.81
CA ARG A 135 21.60 -11.87 -23.19
C ARG A 135 22.63 -12.29 -24.24
N ASP A 136 22.17 -13.02 -25.25
CA ASP A 136 22.99 -13.49 -26.37
C ASP A 136 23.49 -12.34 -27.24
N VAL A 137 22.85 -11.16 -27.18
CA VAL A 137 23.16 -9.99 -28.01
C VAL A 137 23.98 -8.94 -27.25
N THR A 138 23.79 -8.81 -25.93
CA THR A 138 24.29 -7.66 -25.14
C THR A 138 25.46 -8.00 -24.19
N GLY A 139 25.97 -9.23 -24.22
CA GLY A 139 27.12 -9.61 -23.38
C GLY A 139 26.72 -9.78 -21.91
N GLY A 140 25.80 -10.71 -21.67
CA GLY A 140 25.64 -11.46 -20.42
C GLY A 140 25.64 -10.68 -19.09
N CYS A 141 24.44 -10.32 -18.61
CA CYS A 141 24.20 -10.18 -17.18
C CYS A 141 24.63 -11.46 -16.46
N ALA A 142 25.49 -11.40 -15.44
CA ALA A 142 25.85 -12.58 -14.67
C ALA A 142 24.59 -13.20 -14.03
N ALA A 143 24.40 -14.51 -14.19
CA ALA A 143 23.34 -15.26 -13.53
C ALA A 143 23.59 -15.26 -12.02
N VAL A 144 22.59 -14.87 -11.24
CA VAL A 144 22.51 -15.10 -9.79
C VAL A 144 21.41 -16.12 -9.56
#